data_AF-A0A968Z005-F1
#
_entry.id   AF-A0A968Z005-F1
#
_cell.length_a   1.000
_cell.length_b   1.000
_cell.length_c   1.000
_cell.angle_alpha   90.00
_cell.angle_beta   90.00
_cell.angle_gamma   90.00
#
_symmetry.space_group_name_H-M   'P 1'
#
loop_
_entity.id
_entity.type
_entity.pdbx_description
1 polymer ?
#
loop_
_entity_poly.entity_id
_entity_poly.type
_entity_poly.pdbx_seq_one_letter_code
_entity_poly.pdbx_strand_id
1 'polypeptide(L)'
;MANSSTVSGLIAEATSREVNLCPVIIPETNPGHYISFKHALNLRFADEDTGDWHFQSAFFNRADYPSRNRSIPLAGEGETVNTVPSLGTRGVRDMAEVLIQEQIPILPNQSVYVANHYRAIADLAMMDLQEGKMPICVTNQAINSWLDTPEQIEHLKQYYLEPIANQLSGQALRVFKEWILTVSFV
;
A
#
# COMPACT_ATOMS: atom_id res chain seq x y z
N MET A 1 -47.94 27.58 40.25
CA MET A 1 -48.34 26.68 39.16
C MET A 1 -47.73 27.27 37.89
N ALA A 2 -46.51 26.89 37.49
CA ALA A 2 -46.15 25.64 36.76
C ALA A 2 -47.01 25.52 35.48
N ASN A 3 -46.52 25.36 34.25
CA ASN A 3 -45.23 24.93 33.71
C ASN A 3 -45.20 25.22 32.19
N SER A 4 -44.00 25.11 31.61
CA SER A 4 -43.72 24.66 30.24
C SER A 4 -44.00 25.66 29.10
N SER A 5 -43.15 25.82 28.08
CA SER A 5 -41.83 25.28 27.73
C SER A 5 -41.54 25.85 26.36
N THR A 6 -40.43 26.58 26.18
CA THR A 6 -39.81 26.60 24.86
C THR A 6 -38.31 26.47 25.02
N VAL A 7 -37.83 25.42 24.38
CA VAL A 7 -36.55 24.75 24.53
C VAL A 7 -35.40 25.67 24.11
N SER A 8 -34.32 25.55 24.89
CA SER A 8 -32.97 26.03 24.65
C SER A 8 -32.60 26.15 23.18
N GLY A 9 -32.30 27.38 22.76
CA GLY A 9 -31.37 27.61 21.67
C GLY A 9 -29.97 27.23 22.12
N LEU A 10 -29.41 26.19 21.52
CA LEU A 10 -27.98 25.91 21.35
C LEU A 10 -27.89 24.61 20.55
N ILE A 11 -28.21 24.70 19.27
CA ILE A 11 -27.64 23.74 18.31
C ILE A 11 -26.21 24.22 18.12
N ALA A 12 -25.29 23.63 18.89
CA ALA A 12 -23.89 23.64 18.49
C ALA A 12 -23.81 22.81 17.21
N GLU A 13 -23.91 23.48 16.06
CA GLU A 13 -23.37 22.93 14.82
C GLU A 13 -21.87 22.74 15.09
N ALA A 14 -21.49 21.49 15.37
CA ALA A 14 -20.14 21.04 15.18
C ALA A 14 -19.87 21.24 13.69
N THR A 15 -19.33 22.41 13.35
CA THR A 15 -18.73 22.67 12.05
C THR A 15 -17.69 21.59 11.86
N SER A 16 -18.04 20.59 11.05
CA SER A 16 -17.09 19.75 10.35
C SER A 16 -16.11 20.73 9.70
N ARG A 17 -14.94 20.92 10.30
CA ARG A 17 -13.85 21.65 9.64
C ARG A 17 -13.59 20.88 8.36
N GLU A 18 -13.98 21.45 7.22
CA GLU A 18 -13.60 20.94 5.92
C GLU A 18 -12.08 20.74 5.94
N VAL A 19 -11.66 19.47 5.92
CA VAL A 19 -10.25 19.13 5.87
C VAL A 19 -9.84 19.36 4.43
N ASN A 20 -9.22 20.49 4.16
CA ASN A 20 -8.59 20.74 2.87
C ASN A 20 -7.51 19.68 2.67
N LEU A 21 -7.67 18.85 1.64
CA LEU A 21 -6.71 17.83 1.25
C LEU A 21 -5.90 18.34 0.06
N CYS A 22 -4.59 18.09 0.07
CA CYS A 22 -3.70 18.36 -1.05
C CYS A 22 -3.08 17.03 -1.49
N PRO A 23 -3.14 16.70 -2.79
CA PRO A 23 -2.58 15.45 -3.28
C PRO A 23 -1.06 15.41 -3.10
N VAL A 24 -0.53 14.20 -2.91
CA VAL A 24 0.92 13.97 -2.91
C VAL A 24 1.51 14.10 -4.31
N ILE A 25 2.78 14.47 -4.40
CA ILE A 25 3.50 14.50 -5.69
C ILE A 25 3.88 13.07 -6.06
N ILE A 26 3.47 12.64 -7.25
CA ILE A 26 3.87 11.35 -7.84
C ILE A 26 5.29 11.49 -8.41
N PRO A 27 6.29 10.72 -7.94
CA PRO A 27 7.62 10.70 -8.52
C PRO A 27 7.63 10.06 -9.91
N GLU A 28 8.72 10.21 -10.66
CA GLU A 28 8.91 9.47 -11.91
C GLU A 28 9.00 7.97 -11.62
N THR A 29 8.40 7.15 -12.49
CA THR A 29 8.36 5.69 -12.34
C THR A 29 8.54 4.99 -13.68
N ASN A 30 8.98 3.74 -13.64
CA ASN A 30 9.07 2.83 -14.76
C ASN A 30 8.80 1.38 -14.28
N PRO A 31 8.69 0.36 -15.15
CA PRO A 31 8.39 -1.01 -14.72
C PRO A 31 9.40 -1.62 -13.73
N GLY A 32 10.64 -1.13 -13.69
CA GLY A 32 11.68 -1.52 -12.76
C GLY A 32 11.82 -0.61 -11.54
N HIS A 33 11.08 0.50 -11.47
CA HIS A 33 11.14 1.50 -10.40
C HIS A 33 9.74 2.11 -10.20
N TYR A 34 9.00 1.61 -9.21
CA TYR A 34 7.54 1.74 -9.16
C TYR A 34 7.02 2.03 -7.75
N ILE A 35 5.80 2.55 -7.66
CA ILE A 35 5.12 2.79 -6.38
C ILE A 35 4.69 1.47 -5.76
N SER A 36 5.01 1.26 -4.48
CA SER A 36 4.73 0.00 -3.81
C SER A 36 4.23 0.19 -2.36
N PHE A 37 4.39 -0.86 -1.55
CA PHE A 37 4.10 -0.92 -0.14
C PHE A 37 2.65 -0.53 0.18
N LYS A 38 2.43 0.18 1.30
CA LYS A 38 1.09 0.61 1.70
C LYS A 38 0.39 1.52 0.68
N HIS A 39 1.12 2.25 -0.19
CA HIS A 39 0.47 3.09 -1.19
C HIS A 39 -0.19 2.24 -2.28
N ALA A 40 0.55 1.26 -2.79
CA ALA A 40 0.02 0.27 -3.72
C ALA A 40 -1.13 -0.56 -3.12
N LEU A 41 -1.01 -1.01 -1.86
CA LEU A 41 -2.09 -1.73 -1.15
C LEU A 41 -3.40 -0.95 -1.03
N ASN A 42 -3.31 0.38 -1.01
CA ASN A 42 -4.47 1.25 -0.85
C ASN A 42 -5.04 1.73 -2.19
N LEU A 43 -4.45 1.32 -3.32
CA LEU A 43 -4.94 1.64 -4.65
C LEU A 43 -5.71 0.43 -5.21
N ARG A 44 -6.98 0.62 -5.56
CA ARG A 44 -7.81 -0.46 -6.11
C ARG A 44 -7.57 -0.57 -7.61
N PHE A 45 -7.38 -1.80 -8.09
CA PHE A 45 -7.30 -2.08 -9.52
C PHE A 45 -8.69 -2.46 -10.03
N ALA A 46 -9.02 -2.08 -11.26
CA ALA A 46 -10.35 -2.34 -11.82
C ALA A 46 -10.71 -3.85 -11.89
N ASP A 47 -9.70 -4.72 -11.89
CA ASP A 47 -9.79 -6.18 -11.94
C ASP A 47 -9.40 -6.88 -10.62
N GLU A 48 -9.13 -6.14 -9.55
CA GLU A 48 -8.77 -6.71 -8.24
C GLU A 48 -9.77 -6.23 -7.17
N ASP A 49 -10.50 -7.17 -6.53
CA ASP A 49 -11.39 -6.88 -5.39
C ASP A 49 -10.62 -6.82 -4.06
N THR A 50 -9.34 -6.48 -4.12
CA THR A 50 -8.46 -6.36 -2.97
C THR A 50 -8.24 -4.88 -2.65
N GLY A 51 -7.86 -4.54 -1.41
CA GLY A 51 -7.34 -3.22 -1.07
C GLY A 51 -7.71 -2.68 0.31
N ASP A 52 -6.74 -1.98 0.90
CA ASP A 52 -6.89 -1.30 2.18
C ASP A 52 -7.73 -0.01 2.00
N TRP A 53 -8.53 0.32 3.01
CA TRP A 53 -9.51 1.43 2.99
C TRP A 53 -8.90 2.84 3.17
N HIS A 54 -7.57 2.94 3.23
CA HIS A 54 -6.84 4.16 3.61
C HIS A 54 -6.36 5.00 2.41
N PHE A 55 -6.94 4.85 1.22
CA PHE A 55 -6.58 5.59 -0.01
C PHE A 55 -6.33 7.09 0.22
N GLN A 56 -7.27 7.78 0.88
CA GLN A 56 -7.13 9.22 1.15
C GLN A 56 -5.86 9.55 1.93
N SER A 57 -5.49 8.75 2.92
CA SER A 57 -4.29 8.99 3.74
C SER A 57 -2.97 8.59 3.06
N ALA A 58 -3.06 7.76 2.01
CA ALA A 58 -1.93 7.36 1.18
C ALA A 58 -1.63 8.43 0.12
N PHE A 59 -2.65 9.00 -0.51
CA PHE A 59 -2.47 9.90 -1.65
C PHE A 59 -2.77 11.38 -1.37
N PHE A 60 -3.26 11.74 -0.18
CA PHE A 60 -3.52 13.12 0.20
C PHE A 60 -2.90 13.49 1.56
N ASN A 61 -2.29 14.67 1.60
CA ASN A 61 -1.89 15.35 2.82
C ASN A 61 -2.99 16.31 3.27
N ARG A 62 -3.08 16.56 4.57
CA ARG A 62 -3.91 17.69 5.04
C ARG A 62 -3.21 19.01 4.71
N ALA A 63 -3.91 19.94 4.08
CA ALA A 63 -3.37 21.22 3.65
C ALA A 63 -3.04 22.17 4.82
N ASP A 64 -3.60 21.93 6.01
CA ASP A 64 -3.26 22.63 7.25
C ASP A 64 -1.92 22.16 7.84
N TYR A 65 -1.46 20.96 7.48
CA TYR A 65 -0.16 20.39 7.84
C TYR A 65 0.46 19.69 6.63
N PRO A 66 0.87 20.44 5.58
CA PRO A 66 1.50 19.83 4.43
C PRO A 66 2.83 19.23 4.91
N SER A 67 2.91 17.91 4.95
CA SER A 67 4.18 17.23 5.19
C SER A 67 5.05 17.48 3.95
N ARG A 68 5.87 18.54 4.00
CA ARG A 68 6.60 19.07 2.83
C ARG A 68 7.56 18.05 2.18
N ASN A 69 7.75 16.88 2.79
CA ASN A 69 8.75 15.87 2.40
C ASN A 69 8.21 14.43 2.31
N ARG A 70 6.89 14.19 2.33
CA ARG A 70 6.39 12.82 2.17
C ARG A 70 6.34 12.46 0.69
N SER A 71 7.48 12.04 0.16
CA SER A 71 7.52 11.37 -1.15
C SER A 71 6.82 10.02 -1.03
N ILE A 72 6.08 9.64 -2.07
CA ILE A 72 5.56 8.27 -2.17
C ILE A 72 6.77 7.32 -2.19
N PRO A 73 6.78 6.27 -1.35
CA PRO A 73 7.86 5.31 -1.32
C PRO A 73 7.87 4.47 -2.61
N LEU A 74 9.06 4.33 -3.19
CA LEU A 74 9.31 3.54 -4.38
C LEU A 74 10.03 2.24 -4.02
N ALA A 75 9.80 1.22 -4.84
CA ALA A 75 10.55 -0.03 -4.83
C ALA A 75 11.16 -0.27 -6.21
N GLY A 76 12.17 -1.14 -6.25
CA GLY A 76 12.83 -1.53 -7.48
C GLY A 76 14.26 -1.03 -7.60
N GLU A 77 14.72 -0.80 -8.83
CA GLU A 77 16.10 -0.44 -9.13
C GLU A 77 16.54 0.84 -8.42
N GLY A 78 17.66 0.78 -7.71
CA GLY A 78 18.20 1.93 -6.97
C GLY A 78 17.52 2.21 -5.62
N GLU A 79 16.44 1.53 -5.28
CA GLU A 79 15.72 1.70 -4.02
C GLU A 79 16.20 0.73 -2.92
N THR A 80 15.93 1.08 -1.65
CA THR A 80 16.27 0.26 -0.49
C THR A 80 15.62 -1.13 -0.53
N VAL A 81 14.44 -1.25 -1.13
CA VAL A 81 13.80 -2.54 -1.41
C VAL A 81 13.75 -2.73 -2.91
N ASN A 82 14.40 -3.79 -3.37
CA ASN A 82 14.40 -4.16 -4.78
C ASN A 82 14.11 -5.65 -4.94
N THR A 83 12.90 -5.99 -5.38
CA THR A 83 12.47 -7.36 -5.69
C THR A 83 12.46 -7.67 -7.19
N VAL A 84 12.88 -6.70 -8.03
CA VAL A 84 12.98 -6.87 -9.49
C VAL A 84 13.89 -8.04 -9.90
N PRO A 85 15.03 -8.32 -9.23
CA PRO A 85 15.86 -9.47 -9.61
C PRO A 85 15.12 -10.82 -9.57
N SER A 86 14.17 -11.00 -8.65
CA SER A 86 13.38 -12.23 -8.52
C SER A 86 12.06 -12.23 -9.29
N LEU A 87 11.44 -11.06 -9.44
CA LEU A 87 10.06 -10.96 -9.93
C LEU A 87 9.96 -10.25 -11.29
N GLY A 88 11.04 -9.64 -11.77
CA GLY A 88 11.01 -8.73 -12.91
C GLY A 88 9.91 -7.67 -12.73
N THR A 89 9.16 -7.44 -13.81
CA THR A 89 8.01 -6.52 -13.83
C THR A 89 6.69 -7.17 -13.38
N ARG A 90 6.71 -8.40 -12.84
CA ARG A 90 5.50 -9.09 -12.40
C ARG A 90 4.75 -8.27 -11.35
N GLY A 91 3.46 -8.09 -11.58
CA GLY A 91 2.59 -7.33 -10.69
C GLY A 91 2.80 -5.83 -10.76
N VAL A 92 3.59 -5.30 -11.70
CA VAL A 92 3.75 -3.85 -11.90
C VAL A 92 2.94 -3.42 -13.13
N ARG A 93 2.09 -2.40 -12.98
CA ARG A 93 1.17 -1.95 -14.02
C ARG A 93 1.15 -0.42 -14.11
N ASP A 94 0.88 0.11 -15.30
CA ASP A 94 0.62 1.55 -15.47
C ASP A 94 -0.78 1.88 -14.94
N MET A 95 -0.85 2.80 -13.99
CA MET A 95 -2.05 3.23 -13.27
C MET A 95 -2.34 4.72 -13.43
N ALA A 96 -1.73 5.37 -14.44
CA ALA A 96 -1.95 6.77 -14.73
C ALA A 96 -3.45 7.13 -14.86
N GLU A 97 -4.22 6.33 -15.60
CA GLU A 97 -5.66 6.56 -15.79
C GLU A 97 -6.45 6.47 -14.49
N VAL A 98 -6.13 5.49 -13.63
CA VAL A 98 -6.79 5.34 -12.32
C VAL A 98 -6.47 6.52 -11.42
N LEU A 99 -5.22 6.97 -11.38
CA LEU A 99 -4.83 8.16 -10.61
C LEU A 99 -5.54 9.44 -11.09
N ILE A 100 -5.71 9.61 -12.42
CA ILE A 100 -6.48 10.72 -12.99
C ILE A 100 -7.95 10.65 -12.56
N GLN A 101 -8.56 9.46 -12.60
CA GLN A 101 -9.95 9.26 -12.15
C GLN A 101 -10.14 9.59 -10.67
N GLU A 102 -9.13 9.28 -9.84
CA GLU A 102 -9.08 9.62 -8.42
C GLU A 102 -8.63 11.07 -8.14
N GLN A 103 -8.54 11.92 -9.17
CA GLN A 103 -8.17 13.33 -9.08
C GLN A 103 -6.78 13.57 -8.47
N ILE A 104 -5.87 12.59 -8.61
CA ILE A 104 -4.46 12.74 -8.28
C ILE A 104 -3.74 13.40 -9.47
N PRO A 105 -3.05 14.53 -9.28
CA PRO A 105 -2.37 15.23 -10.34
C PRO A 105 -1.15 14.45 -10.81
N ILE A 106 -1.16 14.11 -12.09
CA ILE A 106 -0.02 13.56 -12.82
C ILE A 106 0.21 14.41 -14.07
N LEU A 107 1.42 14.42 -14.61
CA LEU A 107 1.70 15.19 -15.82
C LEU A 107 0.96 14.57 -17.03
N PRO A 108 0.53 15.38 -18.02
CA PRO A 108 -0.07 14.85 -19.23
C PRO A 108 0.86 13.83 -19.93
N ASN A 109 0.30 12.68 -20.33
CA ASN A 109 1.02 11.57 -20.97
C ASN A 109 2.11 10.90 -20.10
N GLN A 110 2.09 11.11 -18.78
CA GLN A 110 2.97 10.40 -17.84
C GLN A 110 2.39 9.02 -17.50
N SER A 111 3.14 7.96 -17.77
CA SER A 111 2.88 6.64 -17.18
C SER A 111 3.23 6.64 -15.69
N VAL A 112 2.43 5.95 -14.88
CA VAL A 112 2.68 5.80 -13.45
C VAL A 112 2.63 4.32 -13.07
N TYR A 113 3.80 3.74 -12.85
CA TYR A 113 3.93 2.31 -12.55
C TYR A 113 3.72 2.04 -11.06
N VAL A 114 2.79 1.15 -10.77
CA VAL A 114 2.37 0.78 -9.41
C VAL A 114 2.35 -0.74 -9.28
N ALA A 115 2.81 -1.24 -8.13
CA ALA A 115 2.65 -2.64 -7.74
C ALA A 115 1.18 -2.98 -7.50
N ASN A 116 0.77 -4.18 -7.89
CA ASN A 116 -0.47 -4.79 -7.44
C ASN A 116 -0.32 -5.27 -5.99
N HIS A 117 -1.41 -5.77 -5.41
CA HIS A 117 -1.42 -6.06 -3.97
C HIS A 117 -0.44 -7.14 -3.58
N TYR A 118 -0.34 -8.20 -4.38
CA TYR A 118 0.62 -9.28 -4.12
C TYR A 118 2.07 -8.79 -4.15
N ARG A 119 2.44 -7.96 -5.13
CA ARG A 119 3.79 -7.38 -5.21
C ARG A 119 4.05 -6.42 -4.07
N ALA A 120 3.07 -5.61 -3.69
CA ALA A 120 3.18 -4.69 -2.55
C ALA A 120 3.40 -5.42 -1.22
N ILE A 121 2.72 -6.56 -1.02
CA ILE A 121 2.93 -7.44 0.15
C ILE A 121 4.35 -8.01 0.15
N ALA A 122 4.83 -8.50 -0.99
CA ALA A 122 6.19 -9.02 -1.12
C ALA A 122 7.26 -7.96 -0.86
N ASP A 123 7.06 -6.73 -1.35
CA ASP A 123 7.97 -5.61 -1.11
C ASP A 123 7.96 -5.19 0.36
N LEU A 124 6.79 -5.20 1.03
CA LEU A 124 6.70 -4.98 2.48
C LEU A 124 7.43 -6.07 3.27
N ALA A 125 7.29 -7.33 2.89
CA ALA A 125 8.00 -8.42 3.55
C ALA A 125 9.52 -8.29 3.35
N MET A 126 9.94 -7.90 2.15
CA MET A 126 11.34 -7.75 1.80
C MET A 126 12.07 -6.71 2.66
N MET A 127 11.39 -5.63 3.11
CA MET A 127 11.97 -4.64 4.02
C MET A 127 12.64 -5.26 5.25
N ASP A 128 11.92 -6.17 5.93
CA ASP A 128 12.42 -6.82 7.15
C ASP A 128 13.30 -8.03 6.81
N LEU A 129 12.93 -8.80 5.79
CA LEU A 129 13.64 -10.03 5.42
C LEU A 129 15.07 -9.75 4.99
N GLN A 130 15.33 -8.71 4.20
CA GLN A 130 16.68 -8.38 3.75
C GLN A 130 17.61 -7.99 4.91
N GLU A 131 17.03 -7.56 6.04
CA GLU A 131 17.76 -7.28 7.29
C GLU A 131 17.85 -8.49 8.23
N GLY A 132 17.34 -9.66 7.81
CA GLY A 132 17.31 -10.86 8.64
C GLY A 132 16.29 -10.80 9.78
N LYS A 133 15.19 -10.05 9.59
CA LYS A 133 14.13 -9.86 10.59
C LYS A 133 12.81 -10.44 10.12
N MET A 134 11.97 -10.81 11.08
CA MET A 134 10.60 -11.24 10.82
C MET A 134 9.77 -10.08 10.25
N PRO A 135 8.97 -10.30 9.20
CA PRO A 135 8.06 -9.27 8.67
C PRO A 135 7.04 -8.80 9.71
N ILE A 136 7.27 -7.64 10.31
CA ILE A 136 6.41 -7.12 11.39
C ILE A 136 5.13 -6.49 10.85
N CYS A 137 5.19 -5.95 9.63
CA CYS A 137 4.04 -5.36 8.95
C CYS A 137 3.27 -6.38 8.11
N VAL A 138 3.85 -7.56 7.87
CA VAL A 138 3.28 -8.61 7.01
C VAL A 138 3.11 -9.90 7.82
N THR A 139 2.36 -9.79 8.91
CA THR A 139 1.98 -10.96 9.72
C THR A 139 0.90 -11.76 9.02
N ASN A 140 0.68 -13.02 9.42
CA ASN A 140 -0.42 -13.82 8.87
C ASN A 140 -1.78 -13.11 9.03
N GLN A 141 -2.00 -12.46 10.18
CA GLN A 141 -3.21 -11.67 10.42
C GLN A 141 -3.34 -10.49 9.46
N ALA A 142 -2.25 -9.76 9.18
CA ALA A 142 -2.27 -8.64 8.24
C ALA A 142 -2.59 -9.13 6.81
N ILE A 143 -1.98 -10.23 6.37
CA ILE A 143 -2.26 -10.83 5.05
C ILE A 143 -3.73 -11.20 4.94
N ASN A 144 -4.32 -11.86 5.94
CA ASN A 144 -5.74 -12.22 5.96
C ASN A 144 -6.69 -11.01 6.12
N SER A 145 -6.16 -9.81 6.39
CA SER A 145 -6.94 -8.55 6.32
C SER A 145 -6.88 -7.87 4.96
N TRP A 146 -6.01 -8.35 4.06
CA TRP A 146 -5.82 -7.81 2.71
C TRP A 146 -6.27 -8.77 1.61
N LEU A 147 -6.25 -10.07 1.89
CA LEU A 147 -6.65 -11.15 0.99
C LEU A 147 -7.76 -11.97 1.64
N ASP A 148 -8.82 -12.19 0.88
CA ASP A 148 -10.10 -12.72 1.35
C ASP A 148 -10.29 -14.22 1.09
N THR A 149 -9.41 -14.84 0.29
CA THR A 149 -9.55 -16.26 -0.08
C THR A 149 -8.25 -17.06 0.06
N PRO A 150 -8.34 -18.38 0.31
CA PRO A 150 -7.17 -19.24 0.36
C PRO A 150 -6.41 -19.28 -0.98
N GLU A 151 -7.11 -19.18 -2.11
CA GLU A 151 -6.48 -19.12 -3.45
C GLU A 151 -5.63 -17.88 -3.61
N GLN A 152 -6.06 -16.73 -3.08
CA GLN A 152 -5.27 -15.49 -3.12
C GLN A 152 -4.00 -15.61 -2.26
N ILE A 153 -4.08 -16.26 -1.09
CA ILE A 153 -2.90 -16.50 -0.25
C ILE A 153 -1.94 -17.48 -0.91
N GLU A 154 -2.44 -18.56 -1.53
CA GLU A 154 -1.59 -19.48 -2.26
C GLU A 154 -0.94 -18.80 -3.47
N HIS A 155 -1.69 -17.96 -4.19
CA HIS A 155 -1.16 -17.14 -5.27
C HIS A 155 -0.04 -16.20 -4.80
N LEU A 156 -0.25 -15.50 -3.69
CA LEU A 156 0.78 -14.65 -3.05
C LEU A 156 2.04 -15.46 -2.77
N LYS A 157 1.92 -16.63 -2.15
CA LYS A 157 3.06 -17.47 -1.78
C LYS A 157 3.81 -17.93 -3.01
N GLN A 158 3.13 -18.62 -3.93
CA GLN A 158 3.73 -19.26 -5.08
C GLN A 158 4.38 -18.24 -6.04
N TYR A 159 3.72 -17.12 -6.30
CA TYR A 159 4.13 -16.22 -7.39
C TYR A 159 4.87 -14.97 -6.94
N TYR A 160 4.88 -14.66 -5.65
CA TYR A 160 5.52 -13.44 -5.13
C TYR A 160 6.45 -13.70 -3.95
N LEU A 161 6.06 -14.48 -2.94
CA LEU A 161 6.91 -14.69 -1.75
C LEU A 161 8.01 -15.75 -1.97
N GLU A 162 7.68 -16.90 -2.56
CA GLU A 162 8.69 -17.93 -2.85
C GLU A 162 9.78 -17.44 -3.82
N PRO A 163 9.46 -16.71 -4.91
CA PRO A 163 10.50 -16.22 -5.80
C PRO A 163 11.47 -15.21 -5.16
N ILE A 164 11.01 -14.34 -4.25
CA ILE A 164 11.91 -13.37 -3.59
C ILE A 164 12.94 -14.04 -2.68
N ALA A 165 12.69 -15.29 -2.25
CA ALA A 165 13.65 -16.08 -1.50
C ALA A 165 14.98 -16.28 -2.25
N ASN A 166 14.96 -16.23 -3.59
CA ASN A 166 16.17 -16.34 -4.42
C ASN A 166 17.16 -15.18 -4.21
N GLN A 167 16.70 -14.04 -3.65
CA GLN A 167 17.57 -12.91 -3.31
C GLN A 167 18.08 -12.97 -1.87
N LEU A 168 17.56 -13.90 -1.06
CA LEU A 168 17.89 -14.00 0.36
C LEU A 168 18.99 -15.04 0.58
N SER A 169 19.85 -14.78 1.56
CA SER A 169 20.89 -15.73 1.98
C SER A 169 21.12 -15.65 3.48
N GLY A 170 21.84 -16.63 4.04
CA GLY A 170 22.21 -16.64 5.46
C GLY A 170 21.01 -16.54 6.40
N GLN A 171 21.06 -15.54 7.30
CA GLN A 171 20.00 -15.32 8.29
C GLN A 171 18.67 -14.90 7.64
N ALA A 172 18.70 -14.04 6.62
CA ALA A 172 17.52 -13.60 5.90
C ALA A 172 16.73 -14.78 5.31
N LEU A 173 17.41 -15.72 4.66
CA LEU A 173 16.76 -16.91 4.10
C LEU A 173 16.22 -17.85 5.18
N ARG A 174 16.90 -17.95 6.33
CA ARG A 174 16.41 -18.76 7.47
C ARG A 174 15.10 -18.18 8.00
N VAL A 175 15.07 -16.87 8.25
CA VAL A 175 13.89 -16.18 8.75
C VAL A 175 12.74 -16.27 7.76
N PHE A 176 13.01 -16.09 6.47
CA PHE A 176 12.00 -16.30 5.42
C PHE A 176 11.38 -17.69 5.49
N LYS A 177 12.20 -18.75 5.59
CA LYS A 177 11.74 -20.14 5.64
C LYS A 177 10.87 -20.42 6.86
N GLU A 178 11.14 -19.77 7.99
CA GLU A 178 10.30 -19.89 9.19
C GLU A 178 8.99 -19.09 9.03
N TRP A 179 9.08 -17.86 8.54
CA TRP A 179 7.93 -16.97 8.36
C TRP A 179 6.92 -17.51 7.33
N ILE A 180 7.37 -17.98 6.16
CA ILE A 180 6.45 -18.37 5.08
C ILE A 180 5.57 -19.57 5.46
N LEU A 181 6.01 -20.40 6.41
CA LEU A 181 5.19 -21.49 6.98
C LEU A 181 4.03 -20.97 7.83
N THR A 182 4.12 -19.74 8.34
CA THR A 182 3.04 -19.10 9.10
C THR A 182 2.01 -18.44 8.19
N VAL A 183 2.31 -18.25 6.91
CA VAL A 183 1.41 -17.62 5.93
C VAL A 183 0.39 -18.66 5.45
N SER A 184 -0.83 -18.54 5.96
CA SER A 184 -1.97 -19.41 5.67
C SER A 184 -3.30 -18.69 5.85
N PHE A 185 -4.31 -19.11 5.10
CA PHE A 185 -5.68 -18.65 5.30
C PHE A 185 -6.21 -19.14 6.66
N VAL A 186 -6.88 -18.27 7.43
CA VAL A 186 -7.39 -18.57 8.78
C VAL A 186 -8.81 -18.09 9.00
#